data_AF-A0A497PE15-F1
#
_entry.id   AF-A0A497PE15-F1
#
_cell.length_a   1.000
_cell.length_b   1.000
_cell.length_c   1.000
_cell.angle_alpha   90.00
_cell.angle_beta   90.00
_cell.angle_gamma   90.00
#
_symmetry.space_group_name_H-M   'P 1'
#
loop_
_entity.id
_entity.type
_entity.pdbx_description
1 polymer ?
#
loop_
_entity_poly.entity_id
_entity_poly.type
_entity_poly.pdbx_seq_one_letter_code
_entity_poly.pdbx_strand_id
1 'polypeptide(L)'
;MTVLKRYTEGKVTFLTADVEYYTAETGQPTSDMPVFYNPRMQLNRDLSVVFLSAFMRDRDVERICEPLAGSGVRTIRYLIECSGNFEAVMFDTNPEAVEIARKNVAMNSLESRASIIKGDARVLLLNESRERRFDFVDVDPFGTPVPFLNAAIQSMLPRKGMLALTATDMPVLCGVFPRVALRKYGGLSIRAPFAHEIAVRLLIGRAVSIAGLNDCSMVPLASLSTDHYVRVWLRLNVSRSSANILANNMGIVEYCPDCMDVRMVPLGDLGAESVLEHRESCVSRTRVAGPLWIGPLFDEEFLRHAVDVAGDAAHLTRRARKIIDLMMAEQELATVPYVDLHALCDSLRLSPPPRQDVADQLAAMGYRVSRTHFRPTAIRTDAPVKTVRAVLKRLNRET
;
A
#
# COMPACT_ATOMS: atom_id res chain seq x y z
N MET A 1 -5.78 35.11 7.56
CA MET A 1 -6.45 34.80 6.29
C MET A 1 -5.56 33.80 5.57
N THR A 2 -6.07 32.63 5.20
CA THR A 2 -5.25 31.57 4.58
C THR A 2 -4.93 31.92 3.14
N VAL A 3 -3.66 31.76 2.76
CA VAL A 3 -3.19 32.01 1.40
C VAL A 3 -3.56 30.80 0.56
N LEU A 4 -4.46 30.99 -0.42
CA LEU A 4 -4.98 29.92 -1.25
C LEU A 4 -4.40 29.99 -2.66
N LYS A 5 -4.13 28.82 -3.23
CA LYS A 5 -3.73 28.65 -4.63
C LYS A 5 -4.61 27.61 -5.31
N ARG A 6 -4.84 27.80 -6.62
CA ARG A 6 -5.56 26.85 -7.46
C ARG A 6 -4.59 25.84 -8.03
N TYR A 7 -4.96 24.57 -7.97
CA TYR A 7 -4.19 23.45 -8.52
C TYR A 7 -5.06 22.65 -9.49
N THR A 8 -4.40 21.95 -10.40
CA THR A 8 -5.04 20.98 -11.29
C THR A 8 -4.31 19.64 -11.15
N GLU A 9 -5.07 18.58 -10.86
CA GLU A 9 -4.58 17.21 -10.78
C GLU A 9 -5.59 16.28 -11.47
N GLY A 10 -5.10 15.45 -12.41
CA GLY A 10 -6.00 14.65 -13.25
C GLY A 10 -6.94 15.56 -14.06
N LYS A 11 -8.24 15.33 -13.94
CA LYS A 11 -9.28 16.16 -14.58
C LYS A 11 -9.82 17.27 -13.67
N VAL A 12 -9.29 17.39 -12.45
CA VAL A 12 -9.89 18.19 -11.39
C VAL A 12 -9.10 19.46 -11.14
N THR A 13 -9.81 20.58 -11.07
CA THR A 13 -9.28 21.85 -10.58
C THR A 13 -9.86 22.15 -9.20
N PHE A 14 -9.00 22.49 -8.24
CA PHE A 14 -9.38 22.69 -6.85
C PHE A 14 -8.54 23.78 -6.18
N LEU A 15 -9.04 24.33 -5.07
CA LEU A 15 -8.40 25.31 -4.21
C LEU A 15 -7.88 24.62 -2.95
N THR A 16 -6.71 25.04 -2.47
CA THR A 16 -6.18 24.62 -1.18
C THR A 16 -5.13 25.63 -0.70
N ALA A 17 -4.57 25.42 0.49
CA ALA A 17 -3.49 26.25 1.01
C ALA A 17 -2.31 26.24 0.03
N ASP A 18 -1.73 27.40 -0.23
CA ASP A 18 -0.62 27.54 -1.17
C ASP A 18 0.62 26.81 -0.64
N VAL A 19 0.90 25.67 -1.24
CA VAL A 19 2.03 24.80 -0.88
C VAL A 19 3.34 25.56 -0.97
N GLU A 20 3.55 26.41 -1.97
CA GLU A 20 4.82 27.13 -2.11
C GLU A 20 4.99 28.15 -0.98
N TYR A 21 3.90 28.86 -0.64
CA TYR A 21 3.90 29.81 0.46
C TYR A 21 4.18 29.14 1.81
N TYR A 22 3.48 28.04 2.13
CA TYR A 22 3.56 27.39 3.44
C TYR A 22 4.75 26.44 3.59
N THR A 23 5.49 26.15 2.51
CA THR A 23 6.69 25.29 2.55
C THR A 23 7.99 26.03 2.28
N ALA A 24 7.95 27.36 2.18
CA ALA A 24 9.13 28.19 1.91
C ALA A 24 10.29 27.93 2.88
N GLU A 25 10.00 27.69 4.17
CA GLU A 25 11.02 27.43 5.19
C GLU A 25 11.33 25.94 5.39
N THR A 26 10.32 25.07 5.27
CA THR A 26 10.44 23.63 5.58
C THR A 26 10.81 22.77 4.39
N GLY A 27 10.64 23.28 3.16
CA GLY A 27 10.84 22.57 1.89
C GLY A 27 9.85 21.43 1.62
N GLN A 28 8.90 21.16 2.52
CA GLN A 28 7.89 20.11 2.34
C GLN A 28 6.58 20.38 3.12
N PRO A 29 5.43 19.94 2.58
CA PRO A 29 4.14 20.06 3.28
C PRO A 29 4.13 19.34 4.63
N THR A 30 3.62 19.99 5.68
CA THR A 30 3.46 19.41 7.02
C THR A 30 1.98 19.36 7.43
N SER A 31 1.68 18.64 8.52
CA SER A 31 0.33 18.59 9.10
C SER A 31 -0.16 19.93 9.66
N ASP A 32 0.75 20.89 9.83
CA ASP A 32 0.46 22.20 10.43
C ASP A 32 -0.05 23.21 9.39
N MET A 33 -0.08 22.82 8.11
CA MET A 33 -0.68 23.63 7.06
C MET A 33 -2.19 23.86 7.34
N PRO A 34 -2.73 25.05 7.05
CA PRO A 34 -4.14 25.38 7.32
C PRO A 34 -5.12 24.39 6.67
N VAL A 35 -4.85 23.99 5.42
CA VAL A 35 -5.52 22.88 4.76
C VAL A 35 -4.47 22.07 4.02
N PHE A 36 -4.39 20.78 4.35
CA PHE A 36 -3.32 19.95 3.81
C PHE A 36 -3.55 19.57 2.35
N TYR A 37 -2.49 19.73 1.57
CA TYR A 37 -2.37 19.17 0.23
C TYR A 37 -0.89 18.88 -0.05
N ASN A 38 -0.60 17.68 -0.53
CA ASN A 38 0.75 17.29 -0.93
C ASN A 38 0.77 16.88 -2.41
N PRO A 39 1.42 17.65 -3.29
CA PRO A 39 1.60 17.29 -4.69
C PRO A 39 2.32 15.95 -4.90
N ARG A 40 3.21 15.55 -3.98
CA ARG A 40 3.91 14.25 -4.06
C ARG A 40 2.98 13.04 -3.92
N MET A 41 1.76 13.25 -3.43
CA MET A 41 0.71 12.23 -3.34
C MET A 41 -0.10 12.06 -4.63
N GLN A 42 0.26 12.74 -5.73
CA GLN A 42 -0.43 12.58 -7.02
C GLN A 42 -0.44 11.11 -7.48
N LEU A 43 0.69 10.40 -7.37
CA LEU A 43 0.76 8.97 -7.73
C LEU A 43 -0.23 8.12 -6.90
N ASN A 44 -0.40 8.45 -5.62
CA ASN A 44 -1.34 7.75 -4.74
C ASN A 44 -2.78 7.93 -5.25
N ARG A 45 -3.17 9.18 -5.54
CA ARG A 45 -4.51 9.51 -6.04
C ARG A 45 -4.77 8.96 -7.44
N ASP A 46 -3.78 9.04 -8.34
CA ASP A 46 -3.81 8.43 -9.68
C ASP A 46 -4.13 6.94 -9.62
N LEU A 47 -3.35 6.17 -8.86
CA LEU A 47 -3.60 4.74 -8.71
C LEU A 47 -4.94 4.46 -8.03
N SER A 48 -5.37 5.32 -7.11
CA SER A 48 -6.65 5.11 -6.43
C SER A 48 -7.85 5.31 -7.36
N VAL A 49 -7.79 6.26 -8.30
CA VAL A 49 -8.80 6.43 -9.35
C VAL A 49 -8.85 5.19 -10.23
N VAL A 50 -7.68 4.70 -10.68
CA VAL A 50 -7.60 3.50 -11.52
C VAL A 50 -8.14 2.27 -10.80
N PHE A 51 -7.73 2.06 -9.55
CA PHE A 51 -8.14 0.89 -8.76
C PHE A 51 -9.61 0.95 -8.34
N LEU A 52 -10.18 2.12 -8.08
CA LEU A 52 -11.62 2.25 -7.90
C LEU A 52 -12.37 1.95 -9.20
N SER A 53 -11.91 2.47 -10.34
CA SER A 53 -12.52 2.17 -11.64
C SER A 53 -12.41 0.68 -12.01
N ALA A 54 -11.29 0.03 -11.71
CA ALA A 54 -11.10 -1.41 -11.90
C ALA A 54 -12.04 -2.22 -10.99
N PHE A 55 -12.22 -1.78 -9.75
CA PHE A 55 -13.15 -2.39 -8.80
C PHE A 55 -14.59 -2.32 -9.26
N MET A 56 -14.97 -1.23 -9.94
CA MET A 56 -16.31 -0.97 -10.46
C MET A 56 -16.65 -1.76 -11.73
N ARG A 57 -15.71 -2.50 -12.33
CA ARG A 57 -16.00 -3.30 -13.54
C ARG A 57 -16.94 -4.46 -13.29
N ASP A 58 -16.83 -5.09 -12.12
CA ASP A 58 -17.62 -6.28 -11.79
C ASP A 58 -18.66 -6.00 -10.71
N ARG A 59 -18.80 -4.73 -10.30
CA ARG A 59 -19.54 -4.33 -9.11
C ARG A 59 -20.08 -2.92 -9.25
N ASP A 60 -21.32 -2.76 -8.81
CA ASP A 60 -21.87 -1.46 -8.55
C ASP A 60 -21.29 -0.90 -7.26
N VAL A 61 -20.84 0.34 -7.32
CA VAL A 61 -20.45 1.16 -6.16
C VAL A 61 -21.49 2.26 -6.08
N GLU A 62 -22.15 2.40 -4.93
CA GLU A 62 -23.19 3.41 -4.71
C GLU A 62 -22.72 4.51 -3.77
N ARG A 63 -21.92 4.16 -2.75
CA ARG A 63 -21.53 5.10 -1.71
C ARG A 63 -20.08 4.92 -1.28
N ILE A 64 -19.32 6.00 -1.31
CA ILE A 64 -17.91 6.03 -0.91
C ILE A 64 -17.67 6.98 0.27
N CYS A 65 -16.59 6.76 1.01
CA CYS A 65 -16.18 7.62 2.12
C CYS A 65 -14.69 7.96 2.08
N GLU A 66 -14.39 9.25 2.28
CA GLU A 66 -13.05 9.74 2.60
C GLU A 66 -13.08 10.35 4.01
N PRO A 67 -12.63 9.64 5.05
CA PRO A 67 -12.80 10.08 6.44
C PRO A 67 -11.85 11.22 6.86
N LEU A 68 -10.89 11.58 6.00
CA LEU A 68 -9.79 12.52 6.28
C LEU A 68 -9.55 13.37 5.03
N ALA A 69 -10.54 14.17 4.66
CA ALA A 69 -10.66 14.72 3.32
C ALA A 69 -9.68 15.84 2.98
N GLY A 70 -9.23 16.64 3.96
CA GLY A 70 -8.42 17.83 3.70
C GLY A 70 -9.11 18.75 2.69
N SER A 71 -8.51 18.95 1.51
CA SER A 71 -9.11 19.74 0.42
C SER A 71 -10.25 19.04 -0.33
N GLY A 72 -10.48 17.75 -0.11
CA GLY A 72 -11.46 16.92 -0.82
C GLY A 72 -11.02 16.46 -2.21
N VAL A 73 -9.79 16.79 -2.64
CA VAL A 73 -9.30 16.51 -4.00
C VAL A 73 -9.43 15.03 -4.39
N ARG A 74 -9.18 14.11 -3.47
CA ARG A 74 -9.22 12.66 -3.73
C ARG A 74 -10.64 12.21 -4.06
N THR A 75 -11.62 12.53 -3.21
CA THR A 75 -13.04 12.25 -3.48
C THR A 75 -13.54 12.92 -4.75
N ILE A 76 -13.18 14.18 -4.99
CA ILE A 76 -13.61 14.90 -6.20
C ILE A 76 -13.05 14.22 -7.45
N ARG A 77 -11.79 13.76 -7.42
CA ARG A 77 -11.21 12.96 -8.50
C ARG A 77 -11.97 11.65 -8.71
N TYR A 78 -12.39 10.94 -7.66
CA TYR A 78 -13.23 9.76 -7.81
C TYR A 78 -14.55 10.08 -8.53
N LEU A 79 -15.27 11.11 -8.08
CA LEU A 79 -16.57 11.47 -8.64
C LEU A 79 -16.52 11.91 -10.11
N ILE A 80 -15.39 12.47 -10.57
CA ILE A 80 -15.18 12.96 -11.93
C ILE A 80 -14.53 11.92 -12.86
N GLU A 81 -13.56 11.16 -12.34
CA GLU A 81 -12.70 10.31 -13.17
C GLU A 81 -13.15 8.86 -13.21
N CYS A 82 -13.89 8.36 -12.20
CA CYS A 82 -14.44 7.00 -12.21
C CYS A 82 -15.80 6.97 -12.91
N SER A 83 -16.02 5.95 -13.74
CA SER A 83 -17.32 5.73 -14.39
C SER A 83 -18.37 5.27 -13.38
N GLY A 84 -19.41 6.08 -13.14
CA GLY A 84 -20.55 5.67 -12.33
C GLY A 84 -21.23 6.86 -11.64
N ASN A 85 -22.45 6.63 -11.16
CA ASN A 85 -23.23 7.62 -10.42
C ASN A 85 -23.33 7.21 -8.95
N PHE A 86 -22.23 7.38 -8.22
CA PHE A 86 -22.17 7.15 -6.77
C PHE A 86 -22.09 8.46 -5.99
N GLU A 87 -22.49 8.36 -4.72
CA GLU A 87 -22.41 9.43 -3.73
C GLU A 87 -21.13 9.30 -2.91
N ALA A 88 -20.61 10.43 -2.42
CA ALA A 88 -19.46 10.47 -1.55
C ALA A 88 -19.75 11.22 -0.27
N VAL A 89 -19.19 10.72 0.83
CA VAL A 89 -19.23 11.37 2.13
C VAL A 89 -17.82 11.64 2.60
N MET A 90 -17.51 12.91 2.79
CA MET A 90 -16.21 13.38 3.25
C MET A 90 -16.29 13.84 4.70
N PHE A 91 -15.30 13.45 5.49
CA PHE A 91 -15.14 13.93 6.87
C PHE A 91 -13.85 14.73 7.02
N ASP A 92 -13.90 15.77 7.84
CA ASP A 92 -12.69 16.40 8.36
C ASP A 92 -12.98 17.04 9.72
N THR A 93 -11.98 17.04 10.62
CA THR A 93 -12.10 17.69 11.94
C THR A 93 -11.81 19.18 11.85
N ASN A 94 -10.97 19.57 10.88
CA ASN A 94 -10.56 20.95 10.68
C ASN A 94 -11.69 21.73 9.97
N PRO A 95 -12.28 22.75 10.63
CA PRO A 95 -13.36 23.53 10.05
C PRO A 95 -12.96 24.24 8.75
N GLU A 96 -11.68 24.61 8.60
CA GLU A 96 -11.19 25.26 7.40
C GLU A 96 -11.07 24.29 6.21
N ALA A 97 -10.59 23.06 6.48
CA ALA A 97 -10.59 21.98 5.49
C ALA A 97 -12.01 21.68 4.99
N VAL A 98 -12.99 21.63 5.91
CA VAL A 98 -14.41 21.45 5.57
C VAL A 98 -14.93 22.59 4.67
N GLU A 99 -14.59 23.84 4.97
CA GLU A 99 -15.00 24.98 4.15
C GLU A 99 -14.38 24.93 2.75
N ILE A 100 -13.08 24.62 2.65
CA ILE A 100 -12.38 24.48 1.37
C ILE A 100 -12.94 23.31 0.56
N ALA A 101 -13.17 22.15 1.18
CA ALA A 101 -13.75 21.00 0.51
C ALA A 101 -15.14 21.31 -0.06
N ARG A 102 -15.99 22.04 0.68
CA ARG A 102 -17.29 22.51 0.16
C ARG A 102 -17.15 23.43 -1.04
N LYS A 103 -16.21 24.38 -1.00
CA LYS A 103 -15.92 25.27 -2.15
C LYS A 103 -15.45 24.46 -3.36
N ASN A 104 -14.61 23.45 -3.15
CA ASN A 104 -14.12 22.59 -4.23
C ASN A 104 -15.21 21.71 -4.83
N VAL A 105 -16.10 21.16 -4.01
CA VAL A 105 -17.29 20.43 -4.47
C VAL A 105 -18.18 21.32 -5.33
N ALA A 106 -18.47 22.54 -4.87
CA ALA A 106 -19.31 23.47 -5.61
C ALA A 106 -18.67 23.94 -6.93
N MET A 107 -17.37 24.23 -6.90
CA MET A 107 -16.60 24.60 -8.10
C MET A 107 -16.58 23.50 -9.17
N ASN A 108 -16.80 22.25 -8.78
CA ASN A 108 -16.87 21.11 -9.69
C ASN A 108 -18.31 20.61 -9.91
N SER A 109 -19.33 21.32 -9.43
CA SER A 109 -20.76 20.99 -9.58
C SER A 109 -21.14 19.61 -9.04
N LEU A 110 -20.61 19.25 -7.86
CA LEU A 110 -20.79 17.93 -7.23
C LEU A 110 -21.68 17.97 -5.98
N GLU A 111 -22.38 19.05 -5.69
CA GLU A 111 -23.18 19.24 -4.46
C GLU A 111 -24.28 18.20 -4.29
N SER A 112 -24.82 17.66 -5.39
CA SER A 112 -25.83 16.60 -5.36
C SER A 112 -25.25 15.21 -5.09
N ARG A 113 -23.94 15.03 -5.23
CA ARG A 113 -23.25 13.74 -5.12
C ARG A 113 -22.24 13.69 -3.97
N ALA A 114 -21.96 14.81 -3.30
CA ALA A 114 -20.95 14.89 -2.27
C ALA A 114 -21.44 15.65 -1.04
N SER A 115 -21.31 15.05 0.14
CA SER A 115 -21.55 15.71 1.43
C SER A 115 -20.26 15.83 2.24
N ILE A 116 -20.11 16.94 2.96
CA ILE A 116 -18.95 17.21 3.81
C ILE A 116 -19.43 17.45 5.24
N ILE A 117 -19.00 16.57 6.16
CA ILE A 117 -19.38 16.60 7.57
C ILE A 117 -18.16 16.94 8.42
N LYS A 118 -18.30 17.93 9.30
CA LYS A 118 -17.27 18.27 10.27
C LYS A 118 -17.34 17.31 11.45
N GLY A 119 -16.25 16.63 11.78
CA GLY A 119 -16.18 15.81 12.99
C GLY A 119 -15.00 14.83 13.01
N ASP A 120 -14.90 14.09 14.11
CA ASP A 120 -13.90 13.04 14.23
C ASP A 120 -14.27 11.84 13.34
N ALA A 121 -13.36 11.48 12.45
CA ALA A 121 -13.52 10.38 11.51
C ALA A 121 -13.97 9.07 12.17
N ARG A 122 -13.45 8.75 13.36
CA ARG A 122 -13.77 7.48 14.05
C ARG A 122 -15.23 7.45 14.49
N VAL A 123 -15.71 8.57 15.04
CA VAL A 123 -17.10 8.70 15.50
C VAL A 123 -18.06 8.66 14.32
N LEU A 124 -17.75 9.43 13.26
CA LEU A 124 -18.61 9.51 12.08
C LEU A 124 -18.68 8.16 11.34
N LEU A 125 -17.56 7.47 11.15
CA LEU A 125 -17.55 6.11 10.58
C LEU A 125 -18.37 5.12 11.40
N LEU A 126 -18.27 5.17 12.73
CA LEU A 126 -19.08 4.30 13.59
C LEU A 126 -20.57 4.65 13.52
N ASN A 127 -20.93 5.92 13.38
CA ASN A 127 -22.32 6.31 13.17
C ASN A 127 -22.87 5.69 11.87
N GLU A 128 -22.13 5.84 10.77
CA GLU A 128 -22.48 5.30 9.45
C GLU A 128 -22.57 3.77 9.43
N SER A 129 -21.86 3.07 10.33
CA SER A 129 -21.95 1.60 10.47
C SER A 129 -23.35 1.09 10.84
N ARG A 130 -24.18 1.95 11.45
CA ARG A 130 -25.56 1.68 11.87
C ARG A 130 -26.60 2.18 10.88
N GLU A 131 -26.22 3.12 10.02
CA GLU A 131 -27.08 3.72 9.01
C GLU A 131 -26.83 3.07 7.64
N ARG A 132 -26.30 3.83 6.68
CA ARG A 132 -26.04 3.37 5.32
C ARG A 132 -24.55 3.08 5.17
N ARG A 133 -24.16 1.82 5.03
CA ARG A 133 -22.75 1.45 4.92
C ARG A 133 -22.13 1.84 3.58
N PHE A 134 -20.80 1.87 3.51
CA PHE A 134 -20.03 2.28 2.32
C PHE A 134 -19.53 1.09 1.50
N ASP A 135 -19.59 1.19 0.17
CA ASP A 135 -18.95 0.25 -0.74
C ASP A 135 -17.43 0.42 -0.77
N PHE A 136 -16.96 1.65 -0.61
CA PHE A 136 -15.54 2.00 -0.63
C PHE A 136 -15.20 3.00 0.48
N VAL A 137 -14.16 2.72 1.25
CA VAL A 137 -13.63 3.63 2.28
C VAL A 137 -12.14 3.86 2.03
N ASP A 138 -11.71 5.11 2.00
CA ASP A 138 -10.32 5.50 1.75
C ASP A 138 -9.71 6.24 2.95
N VAL A 139 -8.89 5.54 3.73
CA VAL A 139 -8.25 6.08 4.93
C VAL A 139 -6.83 6.52 4.62
N ASP A 140 -6.62 7.83 4.53
CA ASP A 140 -5.33 8.46 4.19
C ASP A 140 -4.87 9.49 5.24
N PRO A 141 -4.45 9.05 6.45
CA PRO A 141 -4.05 9.95 7.52
C PRO A 141 -2.58 10.36 7.42
N PHE A 142 -2.22 11.34 8.23
CA PHE A 142 -0.84 11.53 8.66
C PHE A 142 -0.40 10.40 9.61
N GLY A 143 0.70 9.74 9.26
CA GLY A 143 1.30 8.69 10.06
C GLY A 143 0.60 7.35 9.84
N THR A 144 -0.11 6.86 10.86
CA THR A 144 -0.66 5.50 10.87
C THR A 144 -2.17 5.49 10.68
N PRO A 145 -2.73 4.58 9.85
CA PRO A 145 -4.17 4.44 9.67
C PRO A 145 -4.83 3.57 10.74
N VAL A 146 -4.05 2.88 11.57
CA VAL A 146 -4.55 1.92 12.57
C VAL A 146 -5.66 2.47 13.47
N PRO A 147 -5.60 3.73 13.98
CA PRO A 147 -6.65 4.28 14.84
C PRO A 147 -8.05 4.34 14.22
N PHE A 148 -8.14 4.34 12.88
CA PHE A 148 -9.40 4.44 12.14
C PHE A 148 -9.91 3.09 11.64
N LEU A 149 -9.03 2.08 11.64
CA LEU A 149 -9.21 0.83 10.89
C LEU A 149 -10.45 0.04 11.33
N ASN A 150 -10.70 -0.10 12.63
CA ASN A 150 -11.88 -0.82 13.11
C ASN A 150 -13.19 -0.11 12.73
N ALA A 151 -13.24 1.21 12.88
CA ALA A 151 -14.40 2.00 12.49
C ALA A 151 -14.65 1.95 10.99
N ALA A 152 -13.58 2.06 10.18
CA ALA A 152 -13.66 1.94 8.73
C ALA A 152 -14.24 0.58 8.31
N ILE A 153 -13.71 -0.53 8.84
CA ILE A 153 -14.21 -1.88 8.53
C ILE A 153 -15.69 -2.04 8.92
N GLN A 154 -16.10 -1.55 10.09
CA GLN A 154 -17.51 -1.64 10.53
C GLN A 154 -18.45 -0.77 9.69
N SER A 155 -17.97 0.37 9.18
CA SER A 155 -18.74 1.26 8.31
C SER A 155 -18.95 0.73 6.89
N MET A 156 -18.20 -0.30 6.49
CA MET A 156 -18.24 -0.84 5.14
C MET A 156 -19.35 -1.85 4.92
N LEU A 157 -19.82 -1.93 3.69
CA LEU A 157 -20.74 -2.96 3.26
C LEU A 157 -20.07 -4.33 3.41
N PRO A 158 -20.71 -5.27 4.13
CA PRO A 158 -20.02 -6.49 4.51
C PRO A 158 -19.79 -7.44 3.32
N ARG A 159 -20.54 -7.28 2.23
CA ARG A 159 -20.41 -8.09 1.02
C ARG A 159 -19.60 -7.33 -0.02
N LYS A 160 -18.31 -7.67 -0.13
CA LYS A 160 -17.41 -7.24 -1.19
C LYS A 160 -17.05 -5.74 -1.22
N GLY A 161 -17.06 -5.03 -0.10
CA GLY A 161 -16.56 -3.64 -0.03
C GLY A 161 -15.05 -3.53 -0.22
N MET A 162 -14.56 -2.36 -0.67
CA MET A 162 -13.14 -2.05 -0.79
C MET A 162 -12.66 -1.09 0.31
N LEU A 163 -11.51 -1.38 0.88
CA LEU A 163 -10.81 -0.53 1.84
C LEU A 163 -9.47 -0.12 1.25
N ALA A 164 -9.20 1.17 1.16
CA ALA A 164 -7.86 1.67 0.87
C ALA A 164 -7.25 2.26 2.14
N LEU A 165 -6.00 1.91 2.42
CA LEU A 165 -5.25 2.39 3.59
C LEU A 165 -3.91 2.95 3.16
N THR A 166 -3.59 4.18 3.56
CA THR A 166 -2.23 4.72 3.47
C THR A 166 -1.58 4.75 4.85
N ALA A 167 -0.30 4.41 4.93
CA ALA A 167 0.55 4.67 6.09
C ALA A 167 1.80 5.44 5.67
N THR A 168 2.07 6.56 6.35
CA THR A 168 3.23 7.44 6.09
C THR A 168 4.29 7.37 7.20
N ASP A 169 4.06 6.63 8.30
CA ASP A 169 5.06 6.43 9.36
C ASP A 169 6.14 5.38 9.02
N MET A 170 6.74 5.53 7.83
CA MET A 170 7.75 4.63 7.26
C MET A 170 8.92 4.28 8.22
N PRO A 171 9.47 5.18 9.03
CA PRO A 171 10.50 4.80 10.01
C PRO A 171 10.04 3.70 10.99
N VAL A 172 8.77 3.72 11.39
CA VAL A 172 8.19 2.68 12.25
C VAL A 172 8.12 1.36 11.48
N LEU A 173 7.53 1.39 10.28
CA LEU A 173 7.28 0.19 9.47
C LEU A 173 8.56 -0.45 8.90
N CYS A 174 9.62 0.33 8.67
CA CYS A 174 10.89 -0.12 8.09
C CYS A 174 12.00 -0.40 9.12
N GLY A 175 11.64 -0.59 10.40
CA GLY A 175 12.55 -1.13 11.41
C GLY A 175 13.43 -0.12 12.15
N VAL A 176 13.17 1.20 12.04
CA VAL A 176 13.83 2.20 12.90
C VAL A 176 13.29 2.12 14.32
N PHE A 177 11.97 1.90 14.47
CA PHE A 177 11.30 1.81 15.78
C PHE A 177 10.49 0.51 15.95
N PRO A 178 11.11 -0.67 16.09
CA PRO A 178 10.42 -1.96 16.12
C PRO A 178 9.36 -2.10 17.22
N ARG A 179 9.60 -1.53 18.41
CA ARG A 179 8.61 -1.55 19.53
C ARG A 179 7.38 -0.70 19.22
N VAL A 180 7.54 0.38 18.46
CA VAL A 180 6.42 1.20 18.00
C VAL A 180 5.63 0.45 16.92
N ALA A 181 6.32 -0.29 16.04
CA ALA A 181 5.67 -1.13 15.04
C ALA A 181 4.83 -2.22 15.71
N LEU A 182 5.39 -2.91 16.72
CA LEU A 182 4.65 -3.90 17.49
C LEU A 182 3.40 -3.30 18.14
N ARG A 183 3.53 -2.15 18.81
CA ARG A 183 2.40 -1.47 19.47
C ARG A 183 1.30 -1.05 18.50
N LYS A 184 1.65 -0.51 17.32
CA LYS A 184 0.67 0.01 16.35
C LYS A 184 0.13 -1.09 15.43
N TYR A 185 1.01 -1.86 14.81
CA TYR A 185 0.69 -2.81 13.74
C TYR A 185 0.56 -4.26 14.22
N GLY A 186 0.89 -4.56 15.48
CA GLY A 186 0.78 -5.92 16.03
C GLY A 186 1.92 -6.85 15.64
N GLY A 187 2.96 -6.34 14.97
CA GLY A 187 4.14 -7.10 14.57
C GLY A 187 5.43 -6.29 14.60
N LEU A 188 6.56 -6.96 14.80
CA LEU A 188 7.88 -6.34 14.77
C LEU A 188 8.29 -6.00 13.33
N SER A 189 8.80 -4.78 13.14
CA SER A 189 9.53 -4.40 11.93
C SER A 189 11.03 -4.61 12.13
N ILE A 190 11.76 -4.84 11.03
CA ILE A 190 13.22 -4.97 11.03
C ILE A 190 13.82 -4.15 9.89
N ARG A 191 15.08 -3.76 10.06
CA ARG A 191 15.89 -3.24 8.95
C ARG A 191 16.37 -4.41 8.10
N ALA A 192 15.96 -4.41 6.84
CA ALA A 192 16.34 -5.36 5.80
C ALA A 192 16.26 -4.67 4.43
N PRO A 193 16.94 -5.18 3.39
CA PRO A 193 16.84 -4.65 2.03
C PRO A 193 15.40 -4.58 1.51
N PHE A 194 14.55 -5.50 1.98
CA PHE A 194 13.12 -5.56 1.66
C PHE A 194 12.21 -4.96 2.73
N ALA A 195 12.70 -4.02 3.55
CA ALA A 195 11.93 -3.39 4.63
C ALA A 195 10.63 -2.71 4.17
N HIS A 196 10.56 -2.26 2.91
CA HIS A 196 9.36 -1.69 2.32
C HIS A 196 8.27 -2.75 2.08
N GLU A 197 8.65 -3.99 1.76
CA GLU A 197 7.68 -5.08 1.65
C GLU A 197 7.21 -5.53 3.03
N ILE A 198 8.11 -5.57 4.03
CA ILE A 198 7.72 -5.79 5.44
C ILE A 198 6.69 -4.73 5.88
N ALA A 199 6.88 -3.47 5.50
CA ALA A 199 5.95 -2.39 5.80
C ALA A 199 4.54 -2.64 5.24
N VAL A 200 4.45 -3.01 3.96
CA VAL A 200 3.18 -3.40 3.32
C VAL A 200 2.55 -4.59 4.05
N ARG A 201 3.32 -5.64 4.31
CA ARG A 201 2.83 -6.88 4.95
C ARG A 201 2.37 -6.67 6.39
N LEU A 202 3.00 -5.76 7.15
CA LEU A 202 2.55 -5.36 8.48
C LEU A 202 1.21 -4.62 8.43
N LEU A 203 1.05 -3.69 7.47
CA LEU A 203 -0.20 -2.96 7.29
C LEU A 203 -1.34 -3.90 6.90
N ILE A 204 -1.12 -4.81 5.94
CA ILE A 204 -2.09 -5.84 5.55
C ILE A 204 -2.40 -6.74 6.74
N GLY A 205 -1.39 -7.28 7.42
CA GLY A 205 -1.58 -8.19 8.55
C GLY A 205 -2.41 -7.57 9.67
N ARG A 206 -2.24 -6.26 9.92
CA ARG A 206 -3.05 -5.52 10.89
C ARG A 206 -4.51 -5.37 10.44
N ALA A 207 -4.72 -5.06 9.16
CA ALA A 207 -6.06 -4.96 8.57
C ALA A 207 -6.81 -6.30 8.61
N VAL A 208 -6.15 -7.38 8.18
CA VAL A 208 -6.68 -8.75 8.24
C VAL A 208 -7.06 -9.14 9.67
N SER A 209 -6.18 -8.86 10.63
CA SER A 209 -6.42 -9.18 12.04
C SER A 209 -7.65 -8.44 12.59
N ILE A 210 -7.82 -7.14 12.27
CA ILE A 210 -8.98 -6.36 12.73
C ILE A 210 -10.27 -6.78 11.99
N ALA A 211 -10.22 -7.14 10.71
CA ALA A 211 -11.39 -7.72 10.05
C ALA A 211 -11.80 -9.06 10.67
N GLY A 212 -10.84 -9.91 11.02
CA GLY A 212 -11.12 -11.17 11.71
C GLY A 212 -11.86 -10.97 13.04
N LEU A 213 -11.50 -9.93 13.81
CA LEU A 213 -12.23 -9.55 15.04
C LEU A 213 -13.70 -9.15 14.78
N ASN A 214 -14.04 -8.81 13.54
CA ASN A 214 -15.38 -8.45 13.10
C ASN A 214 -16.03 -9.55 12.23
N ASP A 215 -15.58 -10.82 12.36
CA ASP A 215 -16.08 -11.97 11.59
C ASP A 215 -15.96 -11.80 10.05
N CYS A 216 -15.03 -10.96 9.61
CA CYS A 216 -14.81 -10.67 8.21
C CYS A 216 -13.46 -11.21 7.74
N SER A 217 -13.45 -11.64 6.48
CA SER A 217 -12.23 -11.93 5.74
C SER A 217 -11.80 -10.68 4.98
N MET A 218 -10.50 -10.43 4.91
CA MET A 218 -9.95 -9.32 4.16
C MET A 218 -8.78 -9.80 3.29
N VAL A 219 -8.84 -9.55 1.99
CA VAL A 219 -7.82 -10.01 1.03
C VAL A 219 -7.18 -8.82 0.32
N PRO A 220 -5.86 -8.84 0.08
CA PRO A 220 -5.21 -7.81 -0.74
C PRO A 220 -5.65 -7.86 -2.21
N LEU A 221 -5.93 -6.70 -2.78
CA LEU A 221 -6.16 -6.51 -4.21
C LEU A 221 -4.92 -5.95 -4.90
N ALA A 222 -4.31 -4.93 -4.28
CA ALA A 222 -3.07 -4.32 -4.74
C ALA A 222 -2.32 -3.68 -3.56
N SER A 223 -1.02 -3.45 -3.75
CA SER A 223 -0.19 -2.74 -2.78
C SER A 223 0.84 -1.85 -3.48
N LEU A 224 1.06 -0.67 -2.93
CA LEU A 224 2.05 0.31 -3.39
C LEU A 224 3.05 0.59 -2.26
N SER A 225 4.33 0.63 -2.61
CA SER A 225 5.36 1.24 -1.76
C SER A 225 6.09 2.38 -2.47
N THR A 226 6.36 3.44 -1.71
CA THR A 226 7.23 4.55 -2.11
C THR A 226 8.22 4.86 -0.98
N ASP A 227 9.10 5.84 -1.18
CA ASP A 227 10.00 6.31 -0.11
C ASP A 227 9.30 7.01 1.05
N HIS A 228 8.06 7.47 0.85
CA HIS A 228 7.34 8.31 1.82
C HIS A 228 6.13 7.63 2.44
N TYR A 229 5.57 6.61 1.81
CA TYR A 229 4.38 5.91 2.28
C TYR A 229 4.25 4.52 1.67
N VAL A 230 3.47 3.68 2.35
CA VAL A 230 2.88 2.46 1.78
C VAL A 230 1.37 2.62 1.68
N ARG A 231 0.78 1.97 0.69
CA ARG A 231 -0.66 1.96 0.50
C ARG A 231 -1.14 0.58 0.08
N VAL A 232 -2.32 0.18 0.55
CA VAL A 232 -2.92 -1.11 0.22
C VAL A 232 -4.39 -0.92 -0.13
N TRP A 233 -4.87 -1.71 -1.09
CA TRP A 233 -6.27 -1.82 -1.45
C TRP A 233 -6.71 -3.23 -1.13
N LEU A 234 -7.74 -3.34 -0.29
CA LEU A 234 -8.16 -4.58 0.34
C LEU A 234 -9.64 -4.80 0.08
N ARG A 235 -10.04 -6.05 -0.13
CA ARG A 235 -11.45 -6.44 -0.30
C ARG A 235 -11.94 -7.12 0.96
N LEU A 236 -13.05 -6.63 1.49
CA LEU A 236 -13.77 -7.18 2.63
C LEU A 236 -14.83 -8.17 2.17
N ASN A 237 -14.93 -9.34 2.81
CA ASN A 237 -16.09 -10.22 2.68
C ASN A 237 -16.50 -10.77 4.05
N VAL A 238 -17.80 -10.78 4.37
CA VAL A 238 -18.32 -11.55 5.52
C VAL A 238 -18.23 -13.02 5.22
N SER A 239 -17.24 -13.65 5.82
CA SER A 239 -17.08 -15.09 5.77
C SER A 239 -16.15 -15.50 6.90
N ARG A 240 -16.73 -16.08 7.95
CA ARG A 240 -15.97 -16.62 9.09
C ARG A 240 -15.05 -17.75 8.64
N SER A 241 -15.53 -18.63 7.75
CA SER A 241 -14.73 -19.72 7.20
C SER A 241 -13.55 -19.20 6.40
N SER A 242 -13.77 -18.22 5.51
CA SER A 242 -12.67 -17.58 4.79
C SER A 242 -11.73 -16.84 5.74
N ALA A 243 -12.23 -16.16 6.77
CA ALA A 243 -11.38 -15.48 7.76
C ALA A 243 -10.46 -16.47 8.48
N ASN A 244 -10.96 -17.63 8.88
CA ASN A 244 -10.15 -18.69 9.49
C ASN A 244 -9.08 -19.22 8.52
N ILE A 245 -9.41 -19.39 7.24
CA ILE A 245 -8.43 -19.81 6.22
C ILE A 245 -7.35 -18.74 6.04
N LEU A 246 -7.73 -17.46 5.95
CA LEU A 246 -6.77 -16.36 5.78
C LEU A 246 -5.87 -16.17 7.00
N ALA A 247 -6.27 -16.62 8.19
CA ALA A 247 -5.41 -16.60 9.37
C ALA A 247 -4.14 -17.44 9.17
N ASN A 248 -4.16 -18.47 8.30
CA ASN A 248 -2.97 -19.24 7.93
C ASN A 248 -1.95 -18.41 7.12
N ASN A 249 -2.36 -17.29 6.54
CA ASN A 249 -1.47 -16.35 5.85
C ASN A 249 -0.90 -15.28 6.80
N MET A 250 -1.07 -15.44 8.11
CA MET A 250 -0.31 -14.70 9.11
C MET A 250 0.95 -15.49 9.47
N GLY A 251 2.09 -14.82 9.51
CA GLY A 251 3.37 -15.47 9.74
C GLY A 251 4.48 -14.51 10.15
N ILE A 252 5.70 -15.02 10.19
CA ILE A 252 6.91 -14.26 10.43
C ILE A 252 7.82 -14.29 9.22
N VAL A 253 8.72 -13.30 9.13
CA VAL A 253 9.87 -13.33 8.21
C VAL A 253 11.12 -13.54 9.03
N GLU A 254 11.83 -14.62 8.75
CA GLU A 254 13.17 -14.88 9.23
C GLU A 254 14.18 -14.36 8.20
N TYR A 255 15.16 -13.57 8.63
CA TYR A 255 16.12 -12.93 7.75
C TYR A 255 17.52 -12.92 8.37
N CYS A 256 18.51 -13.40 7.63
CA CYS A 256 19.91 -13.27 8.04
C CYS A 256 20.57 -12.07 7.36
N PRO A 257 21.15 -11.12 8.12
CA PRO A 257 21.78 -9.93 7.55
C PRO A 257 23.12 -10.18 6.84
N ASP A 258 23.73 -11.36 7.00
CA ASP A 258 25.04 -11.68 6.40
C ASP A 258 24.91 -12.55 5.15
N CYS A 259 24.19 -13.68 5.23
CA CYS A 259 23.95 -14.49 4.04
C CYS A 259 22.81 -13.96 3.16
N MET A 260 22.02 -13.01 3.67
CA MET A 260 20.85 -12.41 3.01
C MET A 260 19.73 -13.43 2.75
N ASP A 261 19.82 -14.62 3.35
CA ASP A 261 18.78 -15.63 3.23
C ASP A 261 17.53 -15.20 3.98
N VAL A 262 16.39 -15.60 3.44
CA VAL A 262 15.08 -15.17 3.92
C VAL A 262 14.07 -16.28 3.80
N ARG A 263 13.22 -16.41 4.82
CA ARG A 263 12.13 -17.37 4.84
C ARG A 263 10.89 -16.75 5.45
N MET A 264 9.74 -17.09 4.91
CA MET A 264 8.43 -16.82 5.52
C MET A 264 7.92 -18.09 6.20
N VAL A 265 7.47 -17.96 7.45
CA VAL A 265 6.98 -19.08 8.26
C VAL A 265 5.57 -18.74 8.75
N PRO A 266 4.53 -19.52 8.40
CA PRO A 266 3.20 -19.36 8.98
C PRO A 266 3.21 -19.45 10.50
N LEU A 267 2.33 -18.71 11.18
CA LEU A 267 2.24 -18.74 12.65
C LEU A 267 1.90 -20.13 13.19
N GLY A 268 1.09 -20.89 12.45
CA GLY A 268 0.71 -22.26 12.81
C GLY A 268 1.88 -23.25 12.76
N ASP A 269 2.95 -22.92 12.04
CA ASP A 269 4.12 -23.76 11.84
C ASP A 269 5.29 -23.38 12.77
N LEU A 270 5.09 -22.40 13.66
CA LEU A 270 6.10 -21.99 14.64
C LEU A 270 6.42 -23.15 15.59
N GLY A 271 7.69 -23.51 15.69
CA GLY A 271 8.17 -24.60 16.54
C GLY A 271 8.42 -25.92 15.81
N ALA A 272 8.11 -26.01 14.50
CA ALA A 272 8.69 -27.05 13.66
C ALA A 272 10.23 -26.92 13.63
N GLU A 273 10.97 -28.04 13.60
CA GLU A 273 12.46 -28.08 13.64
C GLU A 273 13.18 -27.34 12.49
N SER A 274 12.42 -26.81 11.54
CA SER A 274 12.97 -26.10 10.39
C SER A 274 13.36 -24.68 10.79
N VAL A 275 14.67 -24.44 10.90
CA VAL A 275 15.29 -23.13 11.13
C VAL A 275 15.74 -22.56 9.77
N LEU A 276 15.83 -21.22 9.63
CA LEU A 276 16.45 -20.60 8.45
C LEU A 276 17.83 -21.22 8.16
N GLU A 277 17.99 -21.80 6.96
CA GLU A 277 19.26 -22.39 6.52
C GLU A 277 20.30 -21.29 6.25
N HIS A 278 21.39 -21.30 7.02
CA HIS A 278 22.52 -20.40 6.80
C HIS A 278 23.51 -21.03 5.81
N ARG A 279 24.34 -20.20 5.16
CA ARG A 279 25.55 -20.71 4.50
C ARG A 279 26.51 -21.28 5.56
N GLU A 280 27.32 -22.28 5.22
CA GLU A 280 28.22 -23.00 6.13
C GLU A 280 29.09 -22.07 7.01
N SER A 281 29.54 -20.93 6.46
CA SER A 281 30.41 -19.98 7.16
C SER A 281 29.69 -18.86 7.92
N CYS A 282 28.35 -18.85 7.94
CA CYS A 282 27.57 -17.77 8.51
C CYS A 282 27.20 -18.06 9.98
N VAL A 283 27.67 -17.20 10.87
CA VAL A 283 27.39 -17.23 12.32
C VAL A 283 26.45 -16.10 12.75
N SER A 284 25.90 -15.35 11.80
CA SER A 284 25.07 -14.18 12.09
C SER A 284 23.72 -14.58 12.66
N ARG A 285 23.25 -13.79 13.62
CA ARG A 285 21.93 -14.00 14.23
C ARG A 285 20.81 -13.65 13.24
N THR A 286 19.88 -14.59 13.07
CA THR A 286 18.62 -14.38 12.35
C THR A 286 17.79 -13.28 13.03
N ARG A 287 17.33 -12.33 12.22
CA ARG A 287 16.34 -11.32 12.61
C ARG A 287 14.95 -11.83 12.27
N VAL A 288 13.97 -11.45 13.07
CA VAL A 288 12.57 -11.85 12.89
C VAL A 288 11.69 -10.61 12.78
N ALA A 289 10.87 -10.54 11.73
CA ALA A 289 9.78 -9.58 11.58
C ALA A 289 8.43 -10.30 11.65
N GLY A 290 7.41 -9.57 12.08
CA GLY A 290 6.03 -10.07 12.22
C GLY A 290 5.57 -10.19 13.69
N PRO A 291 4.37 -10.75 13.93
CA PRO A 291 3.48 -11.33 12.91
C PRO A 291 3.04 -10.33 11.83
N LEU A 292 2.97 -10.81 10.58
CA LEU A 292 2.62 -10.02 9.40
C LEU A 292 1.96 -10.91 8.35
N TRP A 293 1.44 -10.31 7.27
CA TRP A 293 0.87 -11.04 6.15
C TRP A 293 1.94 -11.71 5.27
N ILE A 294 1.91 -13.03 5.15
CA ILE A 294 2.80 -13.83 4.30
C ILE A 294 2.12 -14.34 3.02
N GLY A 295 0.82 -14.07 2.83
CA GLY A 295 0.09 -14.44 1.61
C GLY A 295 0.38 -13.53 0.40
N PRO A 296 -0.40 -13.69 -0.68
CA PRO A 296 -0.31 -12.86 -1.88
C PRO A 296 -0.53 -11.37 -1.61
N LEU A 297 0.18 -10.50 -2.32
CA LEU A 297 0.05 -9.03 -2.20
C LEU A 297 -0.89 -8.41 -3.24
N PHE A 298 -1.34 -9.22 -4.20
CA PHE A 298 -2.05 -8.78 -5.39
C PHE A 298 -3.14 -9.80 -5.75
N ASP A 299 -4.21 -9.31 -6.36
CA ASP A 299 -5.27 -10.10 -6.97
C ASP A 299 -5.15 -9.96 -8.49
N GLU A 300 -4.95 -11.08 -9.18
CA GLU A 300 -4.62 -11.08 -10.62
C GLU A 300 -5.76 -10.55 -11.48
N GLU A 301 -6.99 -10.98 -11.21
CA GLU A 301 -8.19 -10.53 -11.93
C GLU A 301 -8.37 -9.02 -11.76
N PHE A 302 -8.23 -8.54 -10.53
CA PHE A 302 -8.27 -7.11 -10.23
C PHE A 302 -7.18 -6.31 -10.96
N LEU A 303 -5.95 -6.83 -11.01
CA LEU A 303 -4.86 -6.15 -11.72
C LEU A 303 -5.06 -6.14 -13.24
N ARG A 304 -5.66 -7.19 -13.84
CA ARG A 304 -6.04 -7.16 -15.26
C ARG A 304 -7.03 -6.02 -15.54
N HIS A 305 -8.06 -5.86 -14.70
CA HIS A 305 -8.99 -4.74 -14.81
C HIS A 305 -8.29 -3.39 -14.65
N ALA A 306 -7.31 -3.28 -13.75
CA ALA A 306 -6.53 -2.07 -13.58
C ALA A 306 -5.63 -1.75 -14.78
N VAL A 307 -5.02 -2.75 -15.42
CA VAL A 307 -4.23 -2.58 -16.65
C VAL A 307 -5.08 -2.02 -17.77
N ASP A 308 -6.27 -2.58 -17.99
CA ASP A 308 -7.16 -2.11 -19.05
C ASP A 308 -7.65 -0.67 -18.79
N VAL A 309 -8.11 -0.38 -17.56
CA VAL A 309 -8.51 0.99 -17.16
C VAL A 309 -7.34 1.97 -17.33
N ALA A 310 -6.14 1.57 -16.92
CA ALA A 310 -4.96 2.39 -17.09
C ALA A 310 -4.65 2.65 -18.57
N GLY A 311 -4.89 1.67 -19.45
CA GLY A 311 -4.80 1.78 -20.90
C GLY A 311 -5.59 2.97 -21.43
N ASP A 312 -6.87 3.04 -21.08
CA ASP A 312 -7.84 4.03 -21.57
C ASP A 312 -7.70 5.43 -20.93
N ALA A 313 -7.08 5.52 -19.76
CA ALA A 313 -6.99 6.76 -18.97
C ALA A 313 -5.93 7.74 -19.51
N ALA A 314 -6.28 8.57 -20.51
CA ALA A 314 -5.34 9.51 -21.16
C ALA A 314 -4.59 10.47 -20.19
N HIS A 315 -5.20 10.84 -19.06
CA HIS A 315 -4.59 11.76 -18.08
C HIS A 315 -3.71 11.06 -17.03
N LEU A 316 -3.64 9.73 -17.05
CA LEU A 316 -2.88 8.96 -16.08
C LEU A 316 -1.38 9.12 -16.32
N THR A 317 -0.63 9.39 -15.25
CA THR A 317 0.82 9.57 -15.37
C THR A 317 1.53 8.31 -15.88
N ARG A 318 2.59 8.47 -16.68
CA ARG A 318 3.43 7.36 -17.17
C ARG A 318 3.96 6.50 -16.02
N ARG A 319 4.25 7.12 -14.87
CA ARG A 319 4.73 6.45 -13.67
C ARG A 319 3.66 5.51 -13.10
N ALA A 320 2.40 5.95 -13.02
CA ALA A 320 1.30 5.12 -12.54
C ALA A 320 1.08 3.90 -13.45
N ARG A 321 1.01 4.09 -14.78
CA ARG A 321 0.91 2.99 -15.77
C ARG A 321 2.02 1.95 -15.57
N LYS A 322 3.28 2.41 -15.56
CA LYS A 322 4.45 1.54 -15.36
C LYS A 322 4.38 0.76 -14.04
N ILE A 323 3.86 1.36 -12.97
CA ILE A 323 3.74 0.68 -11.69
C ILE A 323 2.68 -0.43 -11.76
N ILE A 324 1.54 -0.18 -12.41
CA ILE A 324 0.49 -1.20 -12.59
C ILE A 324 1.04 -2.38 -13.41
N ASP A 325 1.78 -2.11 -14.49
CA ASP A 325 2.42 -3.14 -15.31
C ASP A 325 3.42 -3.98 -14.49
N LEU A 326 4.19 -3.33 -13.60
CA LEU A 326 5.11 -4.01 -12.70
C LEU A 326 4.39 -4.86 -11.65
N MET A 327 3.28 -4.36 -11.08
CA MET A 327 2.45 -5.13 -10.14
C MET A 327 1.93 -6.39 -10.83
N MET A 328 1.42 -6.27 -12.05
CA MET A 328 0.92 -7.39 -12.85
C MET A 328 2.02 -8.41 -13.16
N ALA A 329 3.21 -7.95 -13.54
CA ALA A 329 4.35 -8.83 -13.82
C ALA A 329 4.94 -9.52 -12.58
N GLU A 330 4.80 -8.92 -11.39
CA GLU A 330 5.38 -9.45 -10.15
C GLU A 330 4.42 -10.28 -9.30
N GLN A 331 3.12 -10.30 -9.63
CA GLN A 331 2.06 -10.82 -8.76
C GLN A 331 2.26 -12.27 -8.32
N GLU A 332 2.66 -13.16 -9.25
CA GLU A 332 2.87 -14.59 -8.97
C GLU A 332 4.07 -14.86 -8.05
N LEU A 333 5.05 -13.97 -8.06
CA LEU A 333 6.29 -14.11 -7.30
C LEU A 333 6.25 -13.31 -5.99
N ALA A 334 5.14 -12.64 -5.69
CA ALA A 334 4.96 -11.83 -4.49
C ALA A 334 4.64 -12.65 -3.22
N THR A 335 4.84 -13.97 -3.26
CA THR A 335 4.77 -14.87 -2.09
C THR A 335 6.11 -14.99 -1.36
N VAL A 336 7.19 -14.49 -1.96
CA VAL A 336 8.52 -14.35 -1.34
C VAL A 336 8.99 -12.90 -1.40
N PRO A 337 9.77 -12.40 -0.42
CA PRO A 337 10.36 -11.07 -0.49
C PRO A 337 11.20 -10.87 -1.74
N TYR A 338 11.18 -9.67 -2.30
CA TYR A 338 12.11 -9.33 -3.38
C TYR A 338 13.57 -9.39 -2.92
N VAL A 339 14.47 -9.66 -3.88
CA VAL A 339 15.91 -9.65 -3.68
C VAL A 339 16.47 -8.35 -4.24
N ASP A 340 17.02 -7.50 -3.38
CA ASP A 340 17.77 -6.32 -3.81
C ASP A 340 19.18 -6.74 -4.25
N LEU A 341 19.45 -6.62 -5.55
CA LEU A 341 20.71 -7.07 -6.13
C LEU A 341 21.90 -6.23 -5.66
N HIS A 342 21.69 -4.93 -5.42
CA HIS A 342 22.75 -4.05 -4.95
C HIS A 342 23.12 -4.39 -3.51
N ALA A 343 22.13 -4.53 -2.62
CA ALA A 343 22.38 -4.93 -1.24
C ALA A 343 23.06 -6.30 -1.17
N LEU A 344 22.67 -7.25 -2.04
CA LEU A 344 23.30 -8.55 -2.12
C LEU A 344 24.75 -8.45 -2.61
N CYS A 345 25.03 -7.63 -3.63
CA CYS A 345 26.39 -7.37 -4.11
C CYS A 345 27.26 -6.71 -3.04
N ASP A 346 26.74 -5.73 -2.31
CA ASP A 346 27.44 -5.06 -1.20
C ASP A 346 27.86 -6.08 -0.13
N SER A 347 26.95 -7.00 0.25
CA SER A 347 27.24 -8.06 1.22
C SER A 347 28.32 -9.04 0.74
N LEU A 348 28.48 -9.18 -0.58
CA LEU A 348 29.46 -10.05 -1.22
C LEU A 348 30.73 -9.32 -1.65
N ARG A 349 30.80 -7.99 -1.48
CA ARG A 349 31.87 -7.13 -2.01
C ARG A 349 32.04 -7.26 -3.53
N LEU A 350 30.92 -7.30 -4.26
CA LEU A 350 30.88 -7.38 -5.72
C LEU A 350 30.34 -6.07 -6.32
N SER A 351 30.65 -5.83 -7.60
CA SER A 351 30.03 -4.77 -8.37
C SER A 351 28.66 -5.24 -8.90
N PRO A 352 27.58 -4.44 -8.77
CA PRO A 352 26.27 -4.83 -9.30
C PRO A 352 26.30 -4.97 -10.83
N PRO A 353 26.06 -6.16 -11.40
CA PRO A 353 25.92 -6.32 -12.84
C PRO A 353 24.58 -5.75 -13.33
N PRO A 354 24.37 -5.58 -14.65
CA PRO A 354 23.07 -5.23 -15.19
C PRO A 354 22.00 -6.22 -14.70
N ARG A 355 20.89 -5.68 -14.16
CA ARG A 355 19.78 -6.51 -13.64
C ARG A 355 19.23 -7.48 -14.68
N GLN A 356 19.25 -7.10 -15.96
CA GLN A 356 18.75 -7.95 -17.03
C GLN A 356 19.58 -9.22 -17.17
N ASP A 357 20.92 -9.11 -17.13
CA ASP A 357 21.83 -10.25 -17.21
C ASP A 357 21.61 -11.25 -16.06
N VAL A 358 21.35 -10.75 -14.85
CA VAL A 358 21.00 -11.61 -13.71
C VAL A 358 19.68 -12.34 -13.95
N ALA A 359 18.67 -11.62 -14.46
CA ALA A 359 17.37 -12.20 -14.76
C ALA A 359 17.46 -13.25 -15.87
N ASP A 360 18.21 -12.99 -16.93
CA ASP A 360 18.40 -13.89 -18.07
C ASP A 360 19.13 -15.17 -17.64
N GLN A 361 20.17 -15.05 -16.81
CA GLN A 361 20.89 -16.20 -16.26
C GLN A 361 20.01 -17.06 -15.34
N LEU A 362 19.17 -16.44 -14.51
CA LEU A 362 18.22 -17.17 -13.66
C LEU A 362 17.12 -17.85 -14.48
N ALA A 363 16.61 -17.17 -15.52
CA ALA A 363 15.63 -17.73 -16.44
C ALA A 363 16.22 -18.90 -17.25
N ALA A 364 17.47 -18.81 -17.70
CA ALA A 364 18.17 -19.91 -18.36
C ALA A 364 18.37 -21.14 -17.44
N MET A 365 18.34 -20.93 -16.12
CA MET A 365 18.37 -22.01 -15.11
C MET A 365 16.96 -22.54 -14.76
N GLY A 366 15.90 -22.05 -15.42
CA GLY A 366 14.51 -22.48 -15.22
C GLY A 366 13.76 -21.76 -14.10
N TYR A 367 14.34 -20.72 -13.49
CA TYR A 367 13.66 -19.94 -12.45
C TYR A 367 12.79 -18.85 -13.06
N ARG A 368 11.67 -18.55 -12.41
CA ARG A 368 10.85 -17.41 -12.79
C ARG A 368 11.49 -16.14 -12.23
N VAL A 369 11.47 -15.07 -13.01
CA VAL A 369 12.03 -13.78 -12.60
C VAL A 369 11.13 -12.66 -13.08
N SER A 370 10.92 -11.67 -12.23
CA SER A 370 10.29 -10.42 -12.64
C SER A 370 10.94 -9.21 -11.98
N ARG A 371 10.70 -8.04 -12.56
CA ARG A 371 11.01 -6.77 -11.91
C ARG A 371 9.94 -6.48 -10.88
N THR A 372 10.29 -5.70 -9.85
CA THR A 372 9.34 -5.29 -8.80
C THR A 372 9.14 -3.79 -8.80
N HIS A 373 7.93 -3.34 -8.46
CA HIS A 373 7.66 -1.90 -8.28
C HIS A 373 8.32 -1.35 -7.00
N PHE A 374 8.64 -2.21 -6.02
CA PHE A 374 9.17 -1.80 -4.72
C PHE A 374 10.53 -1.10 -4.82
N ARG A 375 11.44 -1.67 -5.62
CA ARG A 375 12.82 -1.17 -5.76
C ARG A 375 13.35 -1.37 -7.18
N PRO A 376 13.90 -0.31 -7.83
CA PRO A 376 14.48 -0.41 -9.16
C PRO A 376 15.67 -1.38 -9.27
N THR A 377 16.40 -1.59 -8.17
CA THR A 377 17.58 -2.46 -8.02
C THR A 377 17.22 -3.91 -7.72
N ALA A 378 15.94 -4.21 -7.50
CA ALA A 378 15.48 -5.52 -7.06
C ALA A 378 14.82 -6.34 -8.18
N ILE A 379 14.75 -7.65 -7.92
CA ILE A 379 14.00 -8.65 -8.68
C ILE A 379 13.12 -9.48 -7.73
N ARG A 380 12.06 -10.06 -8.26
CA ARG A 380 11.42 -11.22 -7.64
C ARG A 380 11.85 -12.47 -8.37
N THR A 381 12.02 -13.57 -7.64
CA THR A 381 12.33 -14.87 -8.22
C THR A 381 11.99 -15.98 -7.24
N ASP A 382 11.67 -17.16 -7.75
CA ASP A 382 11.56 -18.40 -6.96
C ASP A 382 12.92 -19.11 -6.80
N ALA A 383 14.01 -18.52 -7.34
CA ALA A 383 15.36 -18.97 -7.08
C ALA A 383 15.76 -18.74 -5.62
N PRO A 384 16.30 -19.75 -4.93
CA PRO A 384 16.91 -19.56 -3.62
C PRO A 384 17.99 -18.48 -3.65
N VAL A 385 18.15 -17.71 -2.57
CA VAL A 385 19.15 -16.63 -2.51
C VAL A 385 20.57 -17.17 -2.78
N LYS A 386 20.87 -18.41 -2.36
CA LYS A 386 22.13 -19.10 -2.70
C LYS A 386 22.41 -19.17 -4.21
N THR A 387 21.38 -19.39 -5.02
CA THR A 387 21.46 -19.44 -6.47
C THR A 387 21.73 -18.05 -7.04
N VAL A 388 21.01 -17.02 -6.56
CA VAL A 388 21.22 -15.63 -6.97
C VAL A 388 22.67 -15.18 -6.66
N ARG A 389 23.19 -15.53 -5.48
CA ARG A 389 24.61 -15.26 -5.12
C ARG A 389 25.59 -15.93 -6.08
N ALA A 390 25.31 -17.16 -6.51
CA ALA A 390 26.18 -17.87 -7.45
C ALA A 390 26.18 -17.21 -8.83
N VAL A 391 25.02 -16.77 -9.33
CA VAL A 391 24.89 -16.02 -10.58
C VAL A 391 25.68 -14.71 -10.52
N LEU A 392 25.53 -13.93 -9.44
CA LEU A 392 26.25 -12.66 -9.27
C LEU A 392 27.77 -12.85 -9.27
N LYS A 393 28.27 -13.89 -8.58
CA LYS A 393 29.70 -14.24 -8.56
C LYS A 393 30.23 -14.63 -9.93
N ARG A 394 29.44 -15.34 -10.73
CA ARG A 394 29.84 -15.74 -12.09
C ARG A 394 29.95 -14.52 -13.00
N LEU A 395 28.94 -13.65 -13.02
CA LEU A 395 28.94 -12.43 -13.84
C LEU A 395 30.10 -11.48 -13.47
N ASN A 396 30.46 -11.40 -12.18
CA ASN A 396 31.62 -10.61 -11.73
C ASN A 396 32.99 -11.25 -12.03
N ARG A 397 33.06 -12.51 -12.47
CA ARG A 397 34.31 -13.15 -12.95
C ARG A 397 34.50 -12.98 -14.46
N GLU A 398 33.41 -12.71 -15.17
CA GLU A 398 33.36 -12.49 -16.62
C GLU A 398 33.61 -11.02 -17.00
N THR A 399 33.63 -10.12 -16.01
CA THR A 399 33.96 -8.69 -16.11
C THR A 399 35.34 -8.46 -15.50
#